data_AF-A0A7W1DN23-F1
#
_entry.id   AF-A0A7W1DN23-F1
#
_cell.length_a   1.000
_cell.length_b   1.000
_cell.length_c   1.000
_cell.angle_alpha   90.00
_cell.angle_beta   90.00
_cell.angle_gamma   90.00
#
_symmetry.space_group_name_H-M   'P 1'
#
loop_
_entity.id
_entity.type
_entity.pdbx_description
1 polymer ?
#
loop_
_entity_poly.entity_id
_entity_poly.type
_entity_poly.pdbx_seq_one_letter_code
_entity_poly.pdbx_strand_id
1 'polypeptide(L)'
;FLALGLIGLSYGAALLIHSYGFLAVFAAGLALRRVEREHSDQHGGDKNEAPAADAASEPATEPATEEDATHPERAPAVMASAVLAFNEQLERIGEVAMVLILGAMLARVSWTAQPLLWLIPVMLLGVRPAATFLGLLPTSTSLGQRAIIGWFGVRGIGSLYYLAYALTHGLSGDEAATVANITLAIVAASVVVHGISVTPLMARYSRANDV
;
A
#
# COMPACT_ATOMS: atom_id res chain seq x y z
N PHE A 1 9.20 -10.98 13.56
CA PHE A 1 7.83 -11.23 14.07
C PHE A 1 7.13 -10.00 14.63
N LEU A 2 7.83 -8.93 15.04
CA LEU A 2 7.19 -7.78 15.70
C LEU A 2 6.14 -7.08 14.82
N ALA A 3 6.41 -6.84 13.53
CA ALA A 3 5.43 -6.23 12.62
C ALA A 3 4.16 -7.07 12.42
N LEU A 4 4.29 -8.34 12.03
CA LEU A 4 3.14 -9.26 11.90
C LEU A 4 2.40 -9.46 13.22
N GLY A 5 3.13 -9.54 14.33
CA GLY A 5 2.56 -9.61 15.67
C GLY A 5 1.78 -8.34 16.04
N LEU A 6 2.31 -7.16 15.72
CA LEU A 6 1.66 -5.88 15.93
C LEU A 6 0.40 -5.75 15.06
N ILE A 7 0.46 -6.18 13.79
CA ILE A 7 -0.70 -6.24 12.89
C ILE A 7 -1.76 -7.15 13.51
N GLY A 8 -1.42 -8.40 13.83
CA GLY A 8 -2.37 -9.36 14.39
C GLY A 8 -2.98 -8.91 15.72
N LEU A 9 -2.16 -8.38 16.61
CA LEU A 9 -2.60 -7.90 17.93
C LEU A 9 -3.49 -6.66 17.82
N SER A 10 -3.09 -5.65 17.07
CA SER A 10 -3.89 -4.42 16.89
C SER A 10 -5.20 -4.70 16.14
N TYR A 11 -5.15 -5.52 15.09
CA TYR A 11 -6.34 -5.92 14.34
C TYR A 11 -7.30 -6.76 15.20
N GLY A 12 -6.77 -7.77 15.89
CA GLY A 12 -7.57 -8.64 16.77
C GLY A 12 -8.20 -7.89 17.94
N ALA A 13 -7.42 -7.05 18.62
CA ALA A 13 -7.94 -6.20 19.70
C ALA A 13 -9.04 -5.26 19.22
N ALA A 14 -8.88 -4.65 18.04
CA ALA A 14 -9.91 -3.80 17.45
C ALA A 14 -11.20 -4.57 17.14
N LEU A 15 -11.11 -5.79 16.61
CA LEU A 15 -12.29 -6.63 16.37
C LEU A 15 -13.03 -7.00 17.65
N LEU A 16 -12.31 -7.30 18.75
CA LEU A 16 -12.93 -7.62 20.04
C LEU A 16 -13.84 -6.50 20.55
N ILE A 17 -13.44 -5.24 20.34
CA ILE A 17 -14.22 -4.06 20.73
C ILE A 17 -15.11 -3.52 19.59
N HIS A 18 -15.31 -4.30 18.52
CA HIS A 18 -16.16 -3.95 17.38
C HIS A 18 -15.73 -2.65 16.67
N SER A 19 -14.42 -2.44 16.59
CA SER A 19 -13.79 -1.30 15.93
C SER A 19 -13.18 -1.68 14.57
N TYR A 20 -12.70 -0.69 13.83
CA TYR A 20 -12.10 -0.85 12.51
C TYR A 20 -10.66 -1.36 12.61
N GLY A 21 -10.46 -2.66 12.34
CA GLY A 21 -9.15 -3.32 12.39
C GLY A 21 -8.08 -2.66 11.53
N PHE A 22 -8.41 -2.25 10.29
CA PHE A 22 -7.44 -1.55 9.42
C PHE A 22 -6.93 -0.24 10.01
N LEU A 23 -7.82 0.55 10.62
CA LEU A 23 -7.44 1.83 11.21
C LEU A 23 -6.58 1.62 12.46
N ALA A 24 -6.85 0.57 13.24
CA ALA A 24 -6.03 0.19 14.38
C ALA A 24 -4.61 -0.23 13.96
N VAL A 25 -4.49 -1.07 12.93
CA VAL A 25 -3.18 -1.47 12.37
C VAL A 25 -2.43 -0.25 11.84
N PHE A 26 -3.10 0.64 11.12
CA PHE A 26 -2.52 1.87 10.60
C PHE A 26 -2.01 2.78 11.73
N ALA A 27 -2.82 3.00 12.76
CA ALA A 27 -2.44 3.79 13.93
C ALA A 27 -1.26 3.16 14.68
N ALA A 28 -1.24 1.84 14.83
CA ALA A 28 -0.13 1.10 15.44
C ALA A 28 1.18 1.26 14.64
N GLY A 29 1.09 1.18 13.30
CA GLY A 29 2.23 1.43 12.40
C GLY A 29 2.75 2.87 12.49
N LEU A 30 1.86 3.87 12.51
CA LEU A 30 2.24 5.28 12.70
C LEU A 30 2.89 5.53 14.06
N ALA A 31 2.38 4.91 15.12
CA ALA A 31 2.95 5.01 16.46
C ALA A 31 4.36 4.41 16.50
N LEU A 32 4.55 3.23 15.92
CA LEU A 32 5.87 2.60 15.80
C LEU A 32 6.84 3.49 15.03
N ARG A 33 6.42 4.01 13.86
CA ARG A 33 7.23 4.90 13.03
C ARG A 33 7.60 6.20 13.74
N ARG A 34 6.73 6.70 14.63
CA ARG A 34 7.00 7.90 15.44
C ARG A 34 8.06 7.63 16.51
N VAL A 35 7.97 6.50 17.22
CA VAL A 35 8.95 6.11 18.23
C VAL A 35 10.33 5.88 17.61
N GLU A 36 10.38 5.27 16.42
CA GLU A 36 11.62 5.11 15.65
C GLU A 36 12.26 6.47 15.36
N ARG A 37 11.48 7.45 14.87
CA ARG A 37 11.97 8.80 14.57
C ARG A 37 12.49 9.55 15.80
N GLU A 38 11.75 9.47 16.91
CA GLU A 38 12.14 10.14 18.16
C GLU A 38 13.45 9.56 18.76
N HIS A 39 13.74 8.28 18.53
CA HIS A 39 15.01 7.68 18.94
C HIS A 39 16.18 7.97 17.98
N SER A 40 15.92 8.07 16.68
CA SER A 40 16.90 8.55 15.70
C SER A 40 17.33 9.99 15.96
N ASP A 41 16.39 10.86 16.38
CA ASP A 41 16.67 12.27 16.68
C ASP A 41 17.42 12.48 18.01
N GLN A 42 17.31 11.54 18.96
CA GLN A 42 17.99 11.61 20.26
C GLN A 42 19.43 11.07 20.25
N HIS A 43 19.79 10.19 19.30
CA HIS A 43 21.16 9.73 19.08
C HIS A 43 21.83 10.51 17.93
N GLY A 44 21.92 11.83 18.08
CA GLY A 44 22.81 12.63 17.25
C GLY A 44 24.26 12.30 17.56
N GLY A 45 24.89 11.36 16.83
CA GLY A 45 26.35 11.26 16.87
C GLY A 45 27.06 9.96 16.51
N ASP A 46 26.40 8.86 16.16
CA ASP A 46 27.15 7.70 15.65
C ASP A 46 26.52 7.10 14.40
N LYS A 47 27.23 7.19 13.28
CA LYS A 47 26.79 6.75 11.95
C LYS A 47 26.78 5.22 11.80
N ASN A 48 26.80 4.48 12.90
CA ASN A 48 27.00 3.04 12.92
C ASN A 48 25.93 2.24 13.65
N GLU A 49 24.95 2.90 14.27
CA GLU A 49 23.77 2.25 14.87
C GLU A 49 22.52 2.67 14.10
N ALA A 50 22.34 2.08 12.92
CA ALA A 50 21.07 2.20 12.21
C ALA A 50 19.99 1.45 13.01
N PRO A 51 18.88 2.11 13.40
CA PRO A 51 17.71 1.41 13.91
C PRO A 51 17.24 0.38 12.89
N ALA A 52 16.79 -0.77 13.38
CA ALA A 52 16.27 -1.90 12.61
C ALA A 52 15.38 -1.54 11.40
N ALA A 53 14.65 -0.42 11.46
CA ALA A 53 13.73 0.03 10.42
C ALA A 53 14.34 0.98 9.37
N ASP A 54 15.46 1.68 9.67
CA ASP A 54 16.17 2.53 8.70
C ASP A 54 17.24 1.75 7.92
N ALA A 55 17.76 0.65 8.50
CA ALA A 55 18.57 -0.34 7.77
C ALA A 55 17.82 -1.02 6.59
N ALA A 56 16.50 -0.82 6.50
CA ALA A 56 15.65 -1.34 5.42
C ALA A 56 15.50 -0.36 4.23
N SER A 57 15.98 0.88 4.34
CA SER A 57 15.83 1.90 3.29
C SER A 57 17.12 2.20 2.53
N GLU A 58 18.28 1.87 3.11
CA GLU A 58 19.55 1.87 2.39
C GLU A 58 19.76 0.50 1.73
N PRO A 59 20.06 0.42 0.43
CA PRO A 59 20.50 -0.84 -0.16
C PRO A 59 21.81 -1.20 0.55
N ALA A 60 21.74 -2.22 1.42
CA ALA A 60 22.91 -2.82 2.05
C ALA A 60 23.92 -3.12 0.94
N THR A 61 24.93 -2.26 0.83
CA THR A 61 25.91 -2.31 -0.25
C THR A 61 26.83 -3.51 -0.06
N GLU A 62 26.75 -4.18 1.10
CA GLU A 62 27.36 -5.48 1.38
C GLU A 62 26.37 -6.41 2.09
N PRO A 63 26.21 -7.68 1.64
CA PRO A 63 25.41 -8.66 2.36
C PRO A 63 26.02 -8.90 3.75
N ALA A 64 25.18 -8.87 4.79
CA ALA A 64 25.59 -9.12 6.17
C ALA A 64 26.40 -10.43 6.27
N THR A 65 27.61 -10.36 6.81
CA THR A 65 28.51 -11.50 6.92
C THR A 65 28.09 -12.44 8.07
N GLU A 66 28.48 -13.73 8.04
CA GLU A 66 28.23 -14.67 9.16
C GLU A 66 28.81 -14.17 10.50
N GLU A 67 29.84 -13.32 10.44
CA GLU A 67 30.49 -12.71 11.61
C GLU A 67 29.56 -11.69 12.28
N ASP A 68 28.92 -10.80 11.50
CA ASP A 68 27.95 -9.81 11.99
C ASP A 68 26.70 -10.42 12.66
N ALA A 69 26.31 -11.64 12.25
CA ALA A 69 25.18 -12.36 12.83
C ALA A 69 25.45 -12.93 14.24
N THR A 70 26.72 -13.03 14.65
CA THR A 70 27.13 -13.59 15.95
C THR A 70 27.66 -12.54 16.93
N HIS A 71 27.86 -11.30 16.47
CA HIS A 71 28.31 -10.20 17.33
C HIS A 71 27.18 -9.69 18.26
N PRO A 72 27.41 -9.59 19.58
CA PRO A 72 26.36 -9.23 20.56
C PRO A 72 25.62 -7.93 20.29
N GLU A 73 26.29 -6.93 19.71
CA GLU A 73 25.73 -5.60 19.45
C GLU A 73 25.04 -5.49 18.08
N ARG A 74 25.47 -6.28 17.08
CA ARG A 74 24.95 -6.23 15.70
C ARG A 74 23.90 -7.30 15.39
N ALA A 75 23.93 -8.42 16.12
CA ALA A 75 22.98 -9.52 15.96
C ALA A 75 21.51 -9.07 16.03
N PRO A 76 21.08 -8.17 16.95
CA PRO A 76 19.69 -7.71 16.99
C PRO A 76 19.28 -6.94 15.72
N ALA A 77 20.16 -6.11 15.17
CA ALA A 77 19.90 -5.32 13.97
C ALA A 77 19.82 -6.20 12.72
N VAL A 78 20.75 -7.17 12.58
CA VAL A 78 20.77 -8.16 11.49
C VAL A 78 19.50 -9.03 11.52
N MET A 79 19.06 -9.45 12.71
CA MET A 79 17.80 -10.21 12.85
C MET A 79 16.58 -9.39 12.44
N ALA A 80 16.55 -8.10 12.77
CA ALA A 80 15.42 -7.24 12.45
C ALA A 80 15.32 -6.91 10.95
N SER A 81 16.45 -6.64 10.28
CA SER A 81 16.49 -6.44 8.83
C SER A 81 16.11 -7.71 8.06
N ALA A 82 16.57 -8.88 8.51
CA ALA A 82 16.17 -10.17 7.94
C ALA A 82 14.66 -10.43 8.05
N VAL A 83 14.05 -10.07 9.19
CA VAL A 83 12.60 -10.16 9.39
C VAL A 83 11.83 -9.21 8.49
N LEU A 84 12.32 -7.98 8.29
CA LEU A 84 11.69 -7.01 7.39
C LEU A 84 11.74 -7.50 5.94
N ALA A 85 12.90 -7.99 5.48
CA ALA A 85 13.05 -8.58 4.15
C ALA A 85 12.12 -9.79 3.95
N PHE A 86 11.96 -10.64 4.98
CA PHE A 86 11.00 -11.74 4.93
C PHE A 86 9.53 -11.25 4.84
N ASN A 87 9.16 -10.22 5.60
CA ASN A 87 7.81 -9.65 5.52
C ASN A 87 7.54 -9.05 4.14
N GLU A 88 8.51 -8.35 3.55
CA GLU A 88 8.42 -7.80 2.20
C GLU A 88 8.25 -8.92 1.15
N GLN A 89 8.96 -10.03 1.31
CA GLN A 89 8.77 -11.21 0.47
C GLN A 89 7.36 -11.78 0.60
N LEU A 90 6.83 -11.89 1.82
CA LEU A 90 5.44 -12.32 2.03
C LEU A 90 4.44 -11.36 1.39
N GLU A 91 4.67 -10.05 1.47
CA GLU A 91 3.85 -9.03 0.82
C GLU A 91 3.85 -9.21 -0.69
N ARG A 92 5.03 -9.32 -1.32
CA ARG A 92 5.15 -9.55 -2.76
C ARG A 92 4.45 -10.83 -3.21
N ILE A 93 4.56 -11.93 -2.44
CA ILE A 93 3.84 -13.17 -2.72
C ILE A 93 2.33 -12.94 -2.64
N GLY A 94 1.86 -12.22 -1.61
CA GLY A 94 0.45 -11.86 -1.44
C GLY A 94 -0.09 -11.00 -2.58
N GLU A 95 0.68 -10.02 -3.04
CA GLU A 95 0.34 -9.17 -4.19
C GLU A 95 0.20 -9.99 -5.46
N VAL A 96 1.19 -10.83 -5.79
CA VAL A 96 1.16 -11.70 -6.97
C VAL A 96 -0.03 -12.65 -6.90
N ALA A 97 -0.25 -13.30 -5.75
CA ALA A 97 -1.39 -14.20 -5.55
C ALA A 97 -2.71 -13.46 -5.77
N MET A 98 -2.88 -12.26 -5.22
CA MET A 98 -4.09 -11.46 -5.40
C MET A 98 -4.29 -11.04 -6.85
N VAL A 99 -3.24 -10.62 -7.55
CA VAL A 99 -3.32 -10.24 -8.98
C VAL A 99 -3.73 -11.44 -9.83
N LEU A 100 -3.20 -12.63 -9.54
CA LEU A 100 -3.58 -13.86 -10.23
C LEU A 100 -5.05 -14.22 -9.97
N ILE A 101 -5.49 -14.14 -8.72
CA ILE A 101 -6.90 -14.37 -8.34
C ILE A 101 -7.81 -13.37 -9.04
N LEU A 102 -7.47 -12.08 -9.01
CA LEU A 102 -8.17 -11.02 -9.73
C LEU A 102 -8.27 -11.36 -11.22
N GLY A 103 -7.14 -11.67 -11.87
CA GLY A 103 -7.09 -12.05 -13.28
C GLY A 103 -7.96 -13.26 -13.61
N ALA A 104 -7.99 -14.29 -12.75
CA ALA A 104 -8.88 -15.43 -12.90
C ALA A 104 -10.36 -15.05 -12.74
N MET A 105 -10.68 -14.15 -11.81
CA MET A 105 -12.05 -13.66 -11.58
C MET A 105 -12.56 -12.82 -12.75
N LEU A 106 -11.69 -12.11 -13.47
CA LEU A 106 -12.06 -11.32 -14.65
C LEU A 106 -12.72 -12.17 -15.75
N ALA A 107 -12.38 -13.46 -15.85
CA ALA A 107 -13.00 -14.37 -16.82
C ALA A 107 -14.51 -14.57 -16.59
N ARG A 108 -15.00 -14.29 -15.37
CA ARG A 108 -16.43 -14.38 -15.02
C ARG A 108 -17.13 -13.03 -15.01
N VAL A 109 -16.42 -11.94 -15.25
CA VAL A 109 -17.00 -10.60 -15.25
C VAL A 109 -17.85 -10.42 -16.50
N SER A 110 -19.11 -10.02 -16.31
CA SER A 110 -19.92 -9.53 -17.43
C SER A 110 -19.58 -8.06 -17.71
N TRP A 111 -19.07 -7.81 -18.91
CA TRP A 111 -18.66 -6.48 -19.34
C TRP A 111 -19.87 -5.70 -19.85
N THR A 112 -20.53 -4.99 -18.95
CA THR A 112 -21.62 -4.08 -19.32
C THR A 112 -21.03 -2.73 -19.78
N ALA A 113 -21.49 -2.22 -20.93
CA ALA A 113 -20.99 -0.98 -21.52
C ALA A 113 -21.23 0.25 -20.63
N GLN A 114 -22.35 0.28 -19.90
CA GLN A 114 -22.73 1.43 -19.08
C GLN A 114 -21.69 1.74 -17.99
N PRO A 115 -21.33 0.83 -17.05
CA PRO A 115 -20.26 1.10 -16.08
C PRO A 115 -18.90 1.46 -16.72
N LEU A 116 -18.58 0.84 -17.85
CA LEU A 116 -17.31 1.05 -18.55
C LEU A 116 -17.19 2.49 -19.10
N LEU A 117 -18.28 3.05 -19.60
CA LEU A 117 -18.27 4.33 -20.31
C LEU A 117 -18.28 5.55 -19.40
N TRP A 118 -18.95 5.50 -18.23
CA TRP A 118 -19.06 6.67 -17.36
C TRP A 118 -18.51 6.44 -15.95
N LEU A 119 -18.82 5.31 -15.33
CA LEU A 119 -18.49 5.08 -13.92
C LEU A 119 -16.99 4.93 -13.73
N ILE A 120 -16.31 4.14 -14.57
CA ILE A 120 -14.86 3.95 -14.51
C ILE A 120 -14.13 5.30 -14.72
N PRO A 121 -14.39 6.08 -15.79
CA PRO A 121 -13.76 7.39 -15.94
C PRO A 121 -14.04 8.35 -14.79
N VAL A 122 -15.28 8.44 -14.30
CA VAL A 122 -15.63 9.30 -13.16
C VAL A 122 -14.87 8.90 -11.90
N MET A 123 -14.74 7.60 -11.64
CA MET A 123 -14.03 7.09 -10.47
C MET A 123 -12.51 7.28 -10.55
N LEU A 124 -11.92 7.24 -11.75
CA LEU A 124 -10.48 7.38 -11.95
C LEU A 124 -10.05 8.84 -12.15
N LEU A 125 -10.78 9.62 -12.98
CA LEU A 125 -10.43 11.00 -13.35
C LEU A 125 -11.19 12.06 -12.55
N GLY A 126 -12.29 11.71 -11.90
CA GLY A 126 -13.09 12.65 -11.11
C GLY A 126 -12.86 12.50 -9.62
N VAL A 127 -13.42 11.43 -9.04
CA VAL A 127 -13.47 11.22 -7.59
C VAL A 127 -12.08 11.24 -6.96
N ARG A 128 -11.11 10.59 -7.61
CA ARG A 128 -9.78 10.43 -7.04
C ARG A 128 -8.92 11.71 -7.12
N PRO A 129 -8.80 12.39 -8.28
CA PRO A 129 -8.19 13.72 -8.31
C PRO A 129 -8.87 14.70 -7.36
N ALA A 130 -10.20 14.70 -7.26
CA ALA A 130 -10.90 15.57 -6.31
C ALA A 130 -10.51 15.27 -4.85
N ALA A 131 -10.52 14.00 -4.44
CA ALA A 131 -10.16 13.59 -3.09
C ALA A 131 -8.70 13.92 -2.73
N THR A 132 -7.77 13.70 -3.67
CA THR A 132 -6.36 14.01 -3.47
C THR A 132 -6.09 15.51 -3.43
N PHE A 133 -6.73 16.29 -4.31
CA PHE A 133 -6.64 17.75 -4.27
C PHE A 133 -7.17 18.29 -2.94
N LEU A 134 -8.30 17.77 -2.45
CA LEU A 134 -8.87 18.15 -1.17
C LEU A 134 -7.95 17.80 0.00
N GLY A 135 -7.36 16.61 0.00
CA GLY A 135 -6.40 16.17 1.03
C GLY A 135 -5.08 16.95 1.01
N LEU A 136 -4.68 17.47 -0.15
CA LEU A 136 -3.45 18.25 -0.32
C LEU A 136 -3.66 19.77 -0.20
N LEU A 137 -4.90 20.24 0.01
CA LEU A 137 -5.19 21.66 0.26
C LEU A 137 -4.25 22.31 1.29
N PRO A 138 -3.89 21.66 2.43
CA PRO A 138 -3.03 22.27 3.44
C PRO A 138 -1.55 22.36 3.05
N THR A 139 -1.14 21.78 1.92
CA THR A 139 0.27 21.61 1.56
C THR A 139 0.74 22.59 0.49
N SER A 140 2.02 22.93 0.48
CA SER A 140 2.66 23.79 -0.52
C SER A 140 2.98 23.10 -1.86
N THR A 141 2.28 22.01 -2.18
CA THR A 141 2.48 21.23 -3.41
C THR A 141 1.95 21.98 -4.63
N SER A 142 2.69 21.94 -5.75
CA SER A 142 2.29 22.59 -7.00
C SER A 142 1.13 21.85 -7.68
N LEU A 143 0.42 22.52 -8.60
CA LEU A 143 -0.70 21.90 -9.32
C LEU A 143 -0.29 20.65 -10.11
N GLY A 144 0.91 20.66 -10.71
CA GLY A 144 1.47 19.52 -11.43
C GLY A 144 1.78 18.34 -10.51
N GLN A 145 2.34 18.62 -9.33
CA GLN A 145 2.58 17.60 -8.31
C GLN A 145 1.27 17.01 -7.79
N ARG A 146 0.27 17.84 -7.50
CA ARG A 146 -1.06 17.38 -7.07
C ARG A 146 -1.73 16.52 -8.13
N ALA A 147 -1.61 16.89 -9.41
CA ALA A 147 -2.13 16.10 -10.52
C ALA A 147 -1.45 14.72 -10.62
N ILE A 148 -0.12 14.66 -10.45
CA ILE A 148 0.64 13.40 -10.46
C ILE A 148 0.28 12.51 -9.26
N ILE A 149 0.20 13.09 -8.06
CA ILE A 149 -0.23 12.38 -6.84
C ILE A 149 -1.69 11.88 -7.01
N GLY A 150 -2.56 12.74 -7.54
CA GLY A 150 -3.95 12.40 -7.86
C GLY A 150 -4.09 11.34 -8.93
N TRP A 151 -3.12 11.23 -9.84
CA TRP A 151 -3.06 10.21 -10.87
C TRP A 151 -2.47 8.90 -10.36
N PHE A 152 -1.48 8.83 -9.47
CA PHE A 152 -0.83 7.55 -9.09
C PHE A 152 -1.43 6.80 -7.89
N GLY A 153 -2.36 5.89 -8.15
CA GLY A 153 -3.14 5.21 -7.10
C GLY A 153 -4.09 4.22 -7.74
N VAL A 154 -3.48 3.10 -8.05
CA VAL A 154 -4.15 1.90 -8.52
C VAL A 154 -5.20 1.50 -7.48
N ARG A 155 -6.42 1.14 -7.91
CA ARG A 155 -7.37 0.53 -6.98
C ARG A 155 -6.87 -0.86 -6.65
N GLY A 156 -6.62 -1.08 -5.37
CA GLY A 156 -5.93 -2.28 -4.91
C GLY A 156 -6.81 -3.24 -4.12
N ILE A 157 -6.11 -4.03 -3.30
CA ILE A 157 -6.63 -5.10 -2.44
C ILE A 157 -7.79 -4.63 -1.55
N GLY A 158 -7.76 -3.40 -1.06
CA GLY A 158 -8.83 -2.85 -0.22
C GLY A 158 -10.21 -2.84 -0.89
N SER A 159 -10.30 -2.63 -2.21
CA SER A 159 -11.58 -2.70 -2.93
C SER A 159 -12.13 -4.13 -2.96
N LEU A 160 -11.25 -5.12 -3.11
CA LEU A 160 -11.61 -6.54 -3.07
C LEU A 160 -12.01 -6.98 -1.66
N TYR A 161 -11.34 -6.44 -0.63
CA TYR A 161 -11.75 -6.64 0.76
C TYR A 161 -13.18 -6.15 0.98
N TYR A 162 -13.51 -4.90 0.59
CA TYR A 162 -14.85 -4.37 0.82
C TYR A 162 -15.92 -5.09 0.01
N LEU A 163 -15.58 -5.57 -1.20
CA LEU A 163 -16.47 -6.45 -1.95
C LEU A 163 -16.74 -7.74 -1.17
N ALA A 164 -15.69 -8.45 -0.71
CA ALA A 164 -15.83 -9.67 0.07
C ALA A 164 -16.59 -9.44 1.39
N TYR A 165 -16.34 -8.31 2.05
CA TYR A 165 -17.07 -7.88 3.24
C TYR A 165 -18.55 -7.71 2.94
N ALA A 166 -18.91 -6.94 1.92
CA ALA A 166 -20.31 -6.73 1.55
C ALA A 166 -21.03 -8.05 1.21
N LEU A 167 -20.38 -8.91 0.43
CA LEU A 167 -20.91 -10.23 0.06
C LEU A 167 -21.16 -11.13 1.28
N THR A 168 -20.30 -11.05 2.30
CA THR A 168 -20.46 -11.83 3.55
C THR A 168 -21.40 -11.17 4.56
N HIS A 169 -21.76 -9.91 4.37
CA HIS A 169 -22.59 -9.11 5.29
C HIS A 169 -23.96 -8.74 4.69
N GLY A 170 -24.49 -9.58 3.80
CA GLY A 170 -25.88 -9.51 3.36
C GLY A 170 -26.10 -9.03 1.92
N LEU A 171 -25.04 -8.61 1.21
CA LEU A 171 -25.15 -8.34 -0.22
C LEU A 171 -25.25 -9.67 -0.97
N SER A 172 -26.41 -9.96 -1.55
CA SER A 172 -26.70 -11.23 -2.22
C SER A 172 -27.54 -11.04 -3.49
N GLY A 173 -27.71 -12.10 -4.29
CA GLY A 173 -28.52 -12.07 -5.52
C GLY A 173 -27.87 -11.28 -6.67
N ASP A 174 -28.72 -10.70 -7.53
CA ASP A 174 -28.28 -10.00 -8.74
C ASP A 174 -27.50 -8.70 -8.43
N GLU A 175 -27.81 -8.07 -7.29
CA GLU A 175 -27.09 -6.88 -6.81
C GLU A 175 -25.64 -7.22 -6.46
N ALA A 176 -25.42 -8.36 -5.79
CA ALA A 176 -24.08 -8.87 -5.50
C ALA A 176 -23.26 -9.09 -6.76
N ALA A 177 -23.85 -9.73 -7.77
CA ALA A 177 -23.20 -9.94 -9.06
C ALA A 177 -22.86 -8.61 -9.74
N THR A 178 -23.78 -7.65 -9.72
CA THR A 178 -23.59 -6.33 -10.31
C THR A 178 -22.45 -5.58 -9.64
N VAL A 179 -22.45 -5.50 -8.31
CA VAL A 179 -21.40 -4.82 -7.53
C VAL A 179 -20.05 -5.51 -7.70
N ALA A 180 -20.01 -6.84 -7.74
CA ALA A 180 -18.79 -7.60 -8.00
C ALA A 180 -18.22 -7.30 -9.39
N ASN A 181 -19.05 -7.37 -10.44
CA ASN A 181 -18.63 -7.11 -11.82
C ASN A 181 -18.09 -5.69 -11.97
N ILE A 182 -18.80 -4.69 -11.44
CA ILE A 182 -18.36 -3.29 -11.47
C ILE A 182 -17.04 -3.11 -10.72
N THR A 183 -16.93 -3.68 -9.51
CA THR A 183 -15.72 -3.54 -8.69
C THR A 183 -14.51 -4.15 -9.38
N LEU A 184 -14.64 -5.38 -9.88
CA LEU A 184 -13.58 -6.08 -10.60
C LEU A 184 -13.18 -5.34 -11.88
N ALA A 185 -14.16 -4.83 -12.64
CA ALA A 185 -13.90 -4.04 -13.85
C ALA A 185 -13.17 -2.72 -13.54
N ILE A 186 -13.57 -1.98 -12.50
CA ILE A 186 -12.87 -0.75 -12.09
C ILE A 186 -11.45 -1.07 -11.63
N VAL A 187 -11.26 -2.11 -10.80
CA VAL A 187 -9.93 -2.52 -10.31
C VAL A 187 -9.04 -2.86 -11.49
N ALA A 188 -9.49 -3.73 -12.39
CA ALA A 188 -8.76 -4.11 -13.60
C ALA A 188 -8.40 -2.92 -14.49
N ALA A 189 -9.38 -2.08 -14.83
CA ALA A 189 -9.15 -0.90 -15.64
C ALA A 189 -8.16 0.05 -14.97
N SER A 190 -8.24 0.22 -13.64
CA SER A 190 -7.30 1.05 -12.91
C SER A 190 -5.87 0.50 -12.94
N VAL A 191 -5.68 -0.81 -12.79
CA VAL A 191 -4.36 -1.46 -12.87
C VAL A 191 -3.74 -1.24 -14.24
N VAL A 192 -4.52 -1.45 -15.31
CA VAL A 192 -4.04 -1.27 -16.70
C VAL A 192 -3.73 0.20 -17.00
N VAL A 193 -4.67 1.10 -16.74
CA VAL A 193 -4.52 2.54 -17.05
C VAL A 193 -3.34 3.15 -16.30
N HIS A 194 -3.20 2.86 -15.01
CA HIS A 194 -2.09 3.39 -14.22
C HIS A 194 -0.79 2.66 -14.54
N GLY A 195 -0.80 1.34 -14.63
CA GLY A 195 0.40 0.55 -14.94
C GLY A 195 1.08 0.98 -16.24
N ILE A 196 0.30 1.22 -17.30
CA ILE A 196 0.84 1.71 -18.58
C ILE A 196 1.31 3.16 -18.50
N SER A 197 0.67 4.00 -17.66
CA SER A 197 0.95 5.44 -17.62
C SER A 197 2.05 5.87 -16.65
N VAL A 198 2.47 5.02 -15.69
CA VAL A 198 3.50 5.36 -14.68
C VAL A 198 4.81 5.78 -15.29
N THR A 199 5.47 4.89 -16.01
CA THR A 199 6.80 5.13 -16.59
C THR A 199 6.84 6.37 -17.51
N PRO A 200 5.92 6.54 -18.49
CA PRO A 200 5.99 7.69 -19.38
C PRO A 200 5.67 9.01 -18.68
N LEU A 201 4.76 9.03 -17.70
CA LEU A 201 4.39 10.25 -16.99
C LEU A 201 5.51 10.71 -16.06
N MET A 202 6.15 9.80 -15.33
CA MET A 202 7.31 10.14 -14.49
C MET A 202 8.49 10.66 -15.32
N ALA A 203 8.78 10.05 -16.48
CA ALA A 203 9.83 10.52 -17.37
C ALA A 203 9.53 11.91 -17.97
N ARG A 204 8.25 12.30 -18.12
CA ARG A 204 7.89 13.67 -18.53
C ARG A 204 8.03 14.66 -17.39
N TYR A 205 7.62 14.27 -16.19
CA TYR A 205 7.72 15.11 -15.00
C TYR A 205 9.17 15.43 -14.64
N SER A 206 10.08 14.44 -14.63
CA SER A 206 11.49 14.68 -14.34
C SER A 206 12.12 15.68 -15.32
N ARG A 207 11.92 15.47 -16.63
CA ARG A 207 12.41 16.38 -17.68
C ARG A 207 11.90 17.82 -17.56
N ALA A 208 10.70 18.03 -17.02
CA ALA A 208 10.13 19.36 -16.83
C ALA A 208 10.68 20.08 -15.58
N ASN A 209 11.24 19.34 -14.63
CA ASN A 209 11.73 19.84 -13.35
C ASN A 209 13.27 19.79 -13.21
N ASP A 210 13.97 19.16 -14.17
CA ASP A 210 15.45 19.14 -14.28
C ASP A 210 16.02 20.36 -15.05
N VAL A 211 15.29 21.49 -15.10
CA VAL A 211 15.71 22.79 -15.69
C VAL A 211 15.60 23.87 -14.63
#